data_AF-A0A7J8M645-F1
#
_entry.id   AF-A0A7J8M645-F1
#
_cell.length_a   1.000
_cell.length_b   1.000
_cell.length_c   1.000
_cell.angle_alpha   90.00
_cell.angle_beta   90.00
_cell.angle_gamma   90.00
#
_symmetry.space_group_name_H-M   'P 1'
#
loop_
_entity.id
_entity.type
_entity.pdbx_description
1 polymer ?
#
loop_
_entity_poly.entity_id
_entity_poly.type
_entity_poly.pdbx_seq_one_letter_code
_entity_poly.pdbx_strand_id
1 'polypeptide(L)'
;NVGDDVCIPLPHWVAEIGRSNPDIFFTDREGRRNTECLSWGIDKERVLRGRTAVEVYFDFMRSFRVEFNEFFEDGIISMVEVGLGPCGELRYPSCPVKHGWRYPGIGEFQCYDQYMLKSLRKAAEMRGHSFWARGPDNAGSYSSHPHETGFFCDEGDYDGYYGRFFLNWYSQLLINHGDLVLSLAKLAFEGSCIAAKLPGIHWLYKTSSHAAELTAGFYNPCNRDGYIAIAAMLHKHGAALNFARAELQFLEQREDLQEALANPQGLVWQVR
;
A
#
# COMPACT_ATOMS: atom_id res chain seq x y z
N ASN A 1 12.21 -7.47 5.00
CA ASN A 1 12.09 -6.09 5.53
C ASN A 1 13.22 -5.82 6.51
N VAL A 2 13.43 -4.56 6.91
CA VAL A 2 14.45 -4.25 7.92
C VAL A 2 14.08 -4.98 9.21
N GLY A 3 15.00 -5.78 9.75
CA GLY A 3 14.79 -6.55 10.97
C GLY A 3 14.18 -7.95 10.81
N ASP A 4 13.94 -8.43 9.57
CA ASP A 4 13.48 -9.80 9.36
C ASP A 4 14.66 -10.81 9.37
N ASP A 5 14.74 -11.64 10.40
CA ASP A 5 15.75 -12.72 10.51
C ASP A 5 15.29 -14.05 9.86
N VAL A 6 14.00 -14.16 9.53
CA VAL A 6 13.38 -15.37 8.98
C VAL A 6 12.68 -15.06 7.66
N CYS A 7 12.90 -15.89 6.64
CA CYS A 7 12.27 -15.74 5.32
C CYS A 7 11.16 -16.79 5.12
N ILE A 8 9.90 -16.35 5.21
CA ILE A 8 8.72 -17.17 4.89
C ILE A 8 8.05 -16.55 3.65
N PRO A 9 8.25 -17.10 2.44
CA PRO A 9 7.66 -16.56 1.22
C PRO A 9 6.17 -16.92 1.09
N LEU A 10 5.50 -16.30 0.11
CA LEU A 10 4.18 -16.74 -0.33
C LEU A 10 4.19 -18.23 -0.72
N PRO A 11 3.02 -18.91 -0.67
CA PRO A 11 2.92 -20.34 -1.00
C PRO A 11 3.59 -20.68 -2.34
N HIS A 12 4.30 -21.81 -2.40
CA HIS A 12 5.09 -22.19 -3.58
C HIS A 12 4.29 -22.14 -4.89
N TRP A 13 3.03 -22.60 -4.86
CA TRP A 13 2.16 -22.59 -6.04
C TRP A 13 1.90 -21.17 -6.60
N VAL A 14 1.96 -20.12 -5.78
CA VAL A 14 1.87 -18.72 -6.23
C VAL A 14 3.13 -18.35 -6.99
N ALA A 15 4.30 -18.72 -6.48
CA ALA A 15 5.58 -18.49 -7.16
C ALA A 15 5.63 -19.21 -8.52
N GLU A 16 5.06 -20.42 -8.62
CA GLU A 16 4.95 -21.13 -9.90
C GLU A 16 4.14 -20.35 -10.93
N ILE A 17 3.01 -19.76 -10.53
CA ILE A 17 2.19 -18.92 -11.40
C ILE A 17 2.97 -17.66 -11.79
N GLY A 18 3.64 -17.04 -10.82
CA GLY A 18 4.47 -15.85 -11.02
C GLY A 18 5.58 -16.02 -12.05
N ARG A 19 6.11 -17.24 -12.23
CA ARG A 19 7.08 -17.54 -13.32
C ARG A 19 6.47 -17.39 -14.71
N SER A 20 5.20 -17.75 -14.88
CA SER A 20 4.48 -17.66 -16.15
C SER A 20 3.74 -16.33 -16.34
N ASN A 21 3.37 -15.68 -15.24
CA ASN A 21 2.58 -14.46 -15.19
C ASN A 21 3.17 -13.55 -14.10
N PRO A 22 4.29 -12.84 -14.39
CA PRO A 22 4.97 -12.01 -13.40
C PRO A 22 4.15 -10.81 -12.93
N ASP A 23 3.13 -10.42 -13.68
CA ASP A 23 2.24 -9.30 -13.36
C ASP A 23 1.25 -9.60 -12.22
N ILE A 24 1.27 -10.80 -11.63
CA ILE A 24 0.58 -11.04 -10.35
C ILE A 24 1.23 -10.30 -9.18
N PHE A 25 2.42 -9.73 -9.38
CA PHE A 25 3.21 -9.02 -8.37
C PHE A 25 3.26 -7.52 -8.67
N PHE A 26 3.37 -6.71 -7.62
CA PHE A 26 3.63 -5.28 -7.77
C PHE A 26 4.90 -5.03 -8.55
N THR A 27 4.88 -3.99 -9.37
CA THR A 27 5.92 -3.75 -10.37
C THR A 27 6.25 -2.27 -10.44
N ASP A 28 7.53 -1.96 -10.39
CA ASP A 28 8.03 -0.60 -10.57
C ASP A 28 8.21 -0.23 -12.05
N ARG A 29 8.62 1.01 -12.32
CA ARG A 29 8.75 1.51 -13.69
C ARG A 29 9.78 0.72 -14.52
N GLU A 30 10.82 0.22 -13.88
CA GLU A 30 11.89 -0.57 -14.50
C GLU A 30 11.50 -2.05 -14.69
N GLY A 31 10.29 -2.45 -14.30
CA GLY A 31 9.78 -3.80 -14.45
C GLY A 31 10.24 -4.78 -13.37
N ARG A 32 10.88 -4.30 -12.29
CA ARG A 32 11.29 -5.12 -11.15
C ARG A 32 10.05 -5.52 -10.35
N ARG A 33 10.00 -6.78 -9.93
CA ARG A 33 8.81 -7.40 -9.31
C ARG A 33 9.01 -7.55 -7.81
N ASN A 34 8.00 -7.14 -7.03
CA ASN A 34 7.98 -7.44 -5.61
C ASN A 34 7.14 -8.70 -5.32
N THR A 35 7.83 -9.79 -4.99
CA THR A 35 7.23 -11.11 -4.73
C THR A 35 6.74 -11.33 -3.30
N GLU A 36 6.76 -10.31 -2.45
CA GLU A 36 6.34 -10.41 -1.03
C GLU A 36 4.82 -10.44 -0.87
N CYS A 37 4.08 -9.86 -1.83
CA CYS A 37 2.62 -9.83 -1.84
C CYS A 37 2.08 -9.79 -3.28
N LEU A 38 0.81 -10.18 -3.45
CA LEU A 38 0.13 -10.10 -4.74
C LEU A 38 -0.27 -8.64 -5.05
N SER A 39 -0.17 -8.24 -6.31
CA SER A 39 -0.68 -6.95 -6.79
C SER A 39 -2.20 -6.88 -6.62
N TRP A 40 -2.71 -5.76 -6.14
CA TRP A 40 -4.15 -5.51 -6.06
C TRP A 40 -4.82 -5.46 -7.43
N GLY A 41 -4.04 -5.32 -8.51
CA GLY A 41 -4.52 -5.40 -9.88
C GLY A 41 -5.21 -6.74 -10.19
N ILE A 42 -4.85 -7.81 -9.47
CA ILE A 42 -5.43 -9.16 -9.67
C ILE A 42 -6.51 -9.54 -8.66
N ASP A 43 -6.95 -8.62 -7.79
CA ASP A 43 -7.97 -8.90 -6.77
C ASP A 43 -9.21 -9.59 -7.34
N LYS A 44 -9.63 -9.18 -8.54
CA LYS A 44 -10.83 -9.68 -9.25
C LYS A 44 -10.51 -10.49 -10.50
N GLU A 45 -9.25 -10.83 -10.74
CA GLU A 45 -8.81 -11.54 -11.95
C GLU A 45 -8.59 -13.02 -11.62
N ARG A 46 -9.16 -13.94 -12.41
CA ARG A 46 -9.09 -15.40 -12.17
C ARG A 46 -7.77 -16.03 -12.63
N VAL A 47 -6.66 -15.46 -12.18
CA VAL A 47 -5.30 -15.83 -12.61
C VAL A 47 -4.58 -16.75 -11.62
N LEU A 48 -5.23 -17.11 -10.50
CA LEU A 48 -4.70 -18.00 -9.47
C LEU A 48 -5.31 -19.41 -9.58
N ARG A 49 -5.01 -20.11 -10.69
CA ARG A 49 -5.59 -21.44 -11.03
C ARG A 49 -7.13 -21.44 -11.02
N GLY A 50 -7.72 -20.41 -11.65
CA GLY A 50 -9.18 -20.25 -11.74
C GLY A 50 -9.82 -19.47 -10.59
N ARG A 51 -9.07 -19.15 -9.52
CA ARG A 51 -9.52 -18.26 -8.44
C ARG A 51 -8.99 -16.85 -8.60
N THR A 52 -9.69 -15.88 -7.99
CA THR A 52 -9.18 -14.52 -7.81
C THR A 52 -8.36 -14.39 -6.52
N ALA A 53 -7.57 -13.32 -6.36
CA ALA A 53 -6.81 -13.13 -5.12
C ALA A 53 -7.72 -13.01 -3.89
N VAL A 54 -8.84 -12.28 -4.01
CA VAL A 54 -9.76 -12.14 -2.87
C VAL A 54 -10.53 -13.41 -2.51
N GLU A 55 -10.79 -14.30 -3.48
CA GLU A 55 -11.31 -15.64 -3.19
C GLU A 55 -10.29 -16.44 -2.37
N VAL A 56 -9.01 -16.41 -2.76
CA VAL A 56 -7.93 -17.08 -2.01
C VAL A 56 -7.82 -16.55 -0.59
N TYR A 57 -7.87 -15.24 -0.39
CA TYR A 57 -7.84 -14.63 0.95
C TYR A 57 -9.04 -15.04 1.79
N PHE A 58 -10.24 -14.98 1.21
CA PHE A 58 -11.46 -15.35 1.91
C PHE A 58 -11.49 -16.84 2.30
N ASP A 59 -11.11 -17.74 1.40
CA ASP A 59 -10.99 -19.17 1.67
C ASP A 59 -10.04 -19.44 2.85
N PHE A 60 -8.89 -18.73 2.87
CA PHE A 60 -7.92 -18.84 3.95
C PHE A 60 -8.48 -18.35 5.29
N MET A 61 -9.08 -17.15 5.32
CA MET A 61 -9.71 -16.58 6.52
C MET A 61 -10.81 -17.48 7.06
N ARG A 62 -11.68 -18.02 6.19
CA ARG A 62 -12.74 -18.94 6.57
C ARG A 62 -12.19 -20.26 7.10
N SER A 63 -11.16 -20.83 6.46
CA SER A 63 -10.50 -22.05 6.94
C SER A 63 -9.91 -21.83 8.34
N PHE A 64 -9.26 -20.68 8.57
CA PHE A 64 -8.73 -20.31 9.88
C PHE A 64 -9.83 -20.17 10.93
N ARG A 65 -10.94 -19.48 10.61
CA ARG A 65 -12.08 -19.34 11.53
C ARG A 65 -12.67 -20.69 11.94
N VAL A 66 -12.80 -21.63 11.00
CA VAL A 66 -13.37 -22.97 11.25
C VAL A 66 -12.42 -23.83 12.07
N GLU A 67 -11.15 -23.90 11.67
CA GLU A 67 -10.14 -24.74 12.33
C GLU A 67 -9.92 -24.32 13.79
N PHE A 68 -9.94 -23.01 14.06
CA PHE A 68 -9.68 -22.45 15.39
C PHE A 68 -10.96 -22.01 16.13
N ASN A 69 -12.14 -22.54 15.77
CA ASN A 69 -13.44 -22.10 16.32
C ASN A 69 -13.48 -22.05 17.85
N GLU A 70 -12.97 -23.08 18.52
CA GLU A 70 -12.94 -23.16 19.99
C GLU A 70 -12.18 -21.98 20.60
N PHE A 71 -11.05 -21.55 20.02
CA PHE A 71 -10.28 -20.42 20.52
C PHE A 71 -10.99 -19.07 20.34
N PHE A 72 -11.87 -18.94 19.35
CA PHE A 72 -12.73 -17.77 19.21
C PHE A 72 -13.87 -17.78 20.23
N GLU A 73 -14.51 -18.93 20.45
CA GLU A 73 -15.60 -19.09 21.44
C GLU A 73 -15.12 -18.87 22.87
N ASP A 74 -13.92 -19.35 23.19
CA ASP A 74 -13.27 -19.15 24.49
C ASP A 74 -12.69 -17.73 24.67
N GLY A 75 -12.75 -16.89 23.64
CA GLY A 75 -12.22 -15.52 23.66
C GLY A 75 -10.69 -15.41 23.67
N ILE A 76 -9.98 -16.52 23.43
CA ILE A 76 -8.51 -16.55 23.31
C ILE A 76 -8.07 -15.75 22.08
N ILE A 77 -8.73 -15.97 20.94
CA ILE A 77 -8.57 -15.13 19.75
C ILE A 77 -9.66 -14.05 19.80
N SER A 78 -9.29 -12.85 20.28
CA SER A 78 -10.21 -11.72 20.44
C SER A 78 -10.20 -10.74 19.26
N MET A 79 -9.16 -10.78 18.41
CA MET A 79 -9.01 -9.89 17.27
C MET A 79 -8.19 -10.55 16.15
N VAL A 80 -8.55 -10.24 14.91
CA VAL A 80 -7.81 -10.66 13.71
C VAL A 80 -7.30 -9.44 12.96
N GLU A 81 -5.98 -9.27 12.89
CA GLU A 81 -5.37 -8.28 12.00
C GLU A 81 -5.25 -8.84 10.58
N VAL A 82 -5.91 -8.19 9.63
CA VAL A 82 -5.98 -8.63 8.23
C VAL A 82 -4.84 -7.96 7.47
N GLY A 83 -3.93 -8.78 6.93
CA GLY A 83 -2.83 -8.30 6.09
C GLY A 83 -3.32 -7.78 4.73
N LEU A 84 -2.97 -6.54 4.38
CA LEU A 84 -3.47 -5.87 3.16
C LEU A 84 -2.37 -5.52 2.15
N GLY A 85 -1.15 -6.00 2.37
CA GLY A 85 0.00 -5.68 1.53
C GLY A 85 1.34 -6.13 2.12
N PRO A 86 2.45 -5.55 1.65
CA PRO A 86 3.79 -5.84 2.20
C PRO A 86 3.81 -5.59 3.71
N CYS A 87 4.50 -6.43 4.47
CA CYS A 87 4.51 -6.39 5.95
C CYS A 87 3.12 -6.50 6.62
N GLY A 88 2.10 -6.96 5.89
CA GLY A 88 0.70 -6.95 6.34
C GLY A 88 0.05 -5.56 6.31
N GLU A 89 0.76 -4.53 5.84
CA GLU A 89 0.31 -3.14 5.87
C GLU A 89 -0.49 -2.79 4.61
N LEU A 90 -1.51 -1.95 4.77
CA LEU A 90 -2.23 -1.36 3.64
C LEU A 90 -1.39 -0.25 3.00
N ARG A 91 -0.46 -0.64 2.12
CA ARG A 91 0.39 0.24 1.33
C ARG A 91 0.94 -0.47 0.10
N TYR A 92 1.47 0.31 -0.83
CA TYR A 92 2.33 -0.21 -1.89
C TYR A 92 3.74 -0.52 -1.36
N PRO A 93 4.48 -1.45 -2.01
CA PRO A 93 5.90 -1.71 -1.70
C PRO A 93 6.83 -0.64 -2.28
N SER A 94 6.66 0.62 -1.90
CA SER A 94 7.35 1.77 -2.52
C SER A 94 8.79 1.99 -2.07
N CYS A 95 9.22 1.41 -0.96
CA CYS A 95 10.55 1.55 -0.36
C CYS A 95 11.36 0.23 -0.22
N PRO A 96 11.47 -0.62 -1.26
CA PRO A 96 12.18 -1.89 -1.15
C PRO A 96 13.70 -1.69 -1.14
N VAL A 97 14.35 -1.96 0.01
CA VAL A 97 15.81 -1.90 0.16
C VAL A 97 16.53 -2.74 -0.91
N LYS A 98 15.97 -3.91 -1.25
CA LYS A 98 16.50 -4.82 -2.29
C LYS A 98 16.58 -4.20 -3.69
N HIS A 99 15.82 -3.14 -3.98
CA HIS A 99 15.85 -2.45 -5.27
C HIS A 99 16.60 -1.10 -5.21
N GLY A 100 17.36 -0.86 -4.14
CA GLY A 100 18.22 0.32 -4.01
C GLY A 100 17.57 1.51 -3.30
N TRP A 101 16.40 1.33 -2.68
CA TRP A 101 15.85 2.33 -1.78
C TRP A 101 16.73 2.49 -0.53
N ARG A 102 16.98 3.74 -0.14
CA ARG A 102 17.66 4.13 1.08
C ARG A 102 16.85 5.22 1.76
N TYR A 103 16.71 5.14 3.07
CA TYR A 103 16.12 6.21 3.86
C TYR A 103 16.95 7.49 3.69
N PRO A 104 16.33 8.69 3.51
CA PRO A 104 14.91 9.01 3.46
C PRO A 104 14.36 9.24 2.03
N GLY A 105 14.68 8.35 1.09
CA GLY A 105 14.28 8.46 -0.32
C GLY A 105 12.76 8.46 -0.55
N ILE A 106 12.34 9.14 -1.63
CA ILE A 106 10.92 9.29 -2.02
C ILE A 106 10.18 7.98 -2.29
N GLY A 107 10.89 6.89 -2.60
CA GLY A 107 10.29 5.65 -3.10
C GLY A 107 9.87 5.73 -4.57
N GLU A 108 9.20 4.69 -5.07
CA GLU A 108 8.65 4.70 -6.44
C GLU A 108 7.22 4.14 -6.48
N PHE A 109 6.41 4.64 -7.42
CA PHE A 109 5.08 4.09 -7.71
C PHE A 109 5.17 2.63 -8.18
N GLN A 110 4.32 1.76 -7.63
CA GLN A 110 4.39 0.30 -7.83
C GLN A 110 3.24 -0.25 -8.68
N CYS A 111 2.79 0.49 -9.69
CA CYS A 111 1.58 0.19 -10.47
C CYS A 111 1.83 -0.20 -11.93
N TYR A 112 3.01 -0.71 -12.26
CA TYR A 112 3.41 -0.98 -13.64
C TYR A 112 3.14 -2.43 -14.08
N ASP A 113 2.44 -3.22 -13.26
CA ASP A 113 1.95 -4.52 -13.71
C ASP A 113 0.82 -4.35 -14.72
N GLN A 114 0.66 -5.34 -15.61
CA GLN A 114 -0.30 -5.22 -16.71
C GLN A 114 -1.76 -4.98 -16.26
N TYR A 115 -2.15 -5.45 -15.07
CA TYR A 115 -3.53 -5.34 -14.57
C TYR A 115 -3.80 -3.93 -14.06
N MET A 116 -2.86 -3.35 -13.30
CA MET A 116 -2.93 -1.96 -12.87
C MET A 116 -2.83 -1.00 -14.05
N LEU A 117 -1.96 -1.24 -15.02
CA LEU A 117 -1.89 -0.42 -16.24
C LEU A 117 -3.19 -0.47 -17.05
N LYS A 118 -3.85 -1.64 -17.12
CA LYS A 118 -5.18 -1.78 -17.73
C LYS A 118 -6.25 -0.99 -16.95
N SER A 119 -6.19 -1.00 -15.61
CA SER A 119 -7.06 -0.19 -14.75
C SER A 119 -6.84 1.31 -14.97
N LEU A 120 -5.58 1.76 -15.01
CA LEU A 120 -5.20 3.14 -15.26
C LEU A 120 -5.70 3.62 -16.62
N ARG A 121 -5.53 2.81 -17.67
CA ARG A 121 -6.00 3.12 -19.02
C ARG A 121 -7.51 3.34 -19.04
N LYS A 122 -8.29 2.45 -18.42
CA LYS A 122 -9.74 2.63 -18.30
C LYS A 122 -10.10 3.91 -17.55
N ALA A 123 -9.39 4.23 -16.46
CA ALA A 123 -9.62 5.46 -15.69
C ALA A 123 -9.33 6.72 -16.52
N ALA A 124 -8.28 6.69 -17.35
CA ALA A 124 -7.90 7.80 -18.22
C ALA A 124 -8.92 8.00 -19.36
N GLU A 125 -9.37 6.91 -19.99
CA GLU A 125 -10.40 6.91 -21.04
C GLU A 125 -11.73 7.46 -20.52
N MET A 126 -12.17 7.04 -19.32
CA MET A 126 -13.40 7.55 -18.70
C MET A 126 -13.36 9.06 -18.42
N ARG A 127 -12.17 9.64 -18.23
CA ARG A 127 -12.00 11.09 -18.07
C ARG A 127 -11.77 11.82 -19.40
N GLY A 128 -11.79 11.13 -20.54
CA GLY A 128 -11.53 11.72 -21.85
C GLY A 128 -10.06 12.11 -22.10
N HIS A 129 -9.13 11.59 -21.29
CA HIS A 129 -7.71 11.93 -21.32
C HIS A 129 -6.83 10.68 -21.52
N SER A 130 -7.01 9.95 -22.62
CA SER A 130 -6.29 8.67 -22.85
C SER A 130 -4.76 8.78 -22.79
N PHE A 131 -4.18 9.96 -23.04
CA PHE A 131 -2.74 10.21 -22.92
C PHE A 131 -2.24 10.23 -21.46
N TRP A 132 -3.13 10.28 -20.46
CA TRP A 132 -2.85 10.11 -19.03
C TRP A 132 -2.78 8.64 -18.59
N ALA A 133 -2.96 7.67 -19.50
CA ALA A 133 -2.93 6.24 -19.21
C ALA A 133 -1.51 5.66 -18.91
N ARG A 134 -0.70 6.38 -18.13
CA ARG A 134 0.68 6.03 -17.77
C ARG A 134 1.04 6.58 -16.39
N GLY A 135 2.04 5.98 -15.75
CA GLY A 135 2.67 6.56 -14.55
C GLY A 135 3.55 7.78 -14.90
N PRO A 136 3.87 8.64 -13.91
CA PRO A 136 4.66 9.85 -14.14
C PRO A 136 6.07 9.52 -14.59
N ASP A 137 6.55 10.23 -15.61
CA ASP A 137 7.86 10.01 -16.24
C ASP A 137 9.00 10.80 -15.59
N ASN A 138 8.66 11.77 -14.73
CA ASN A 138 9.56 12.69 -14.04
C ASN A 138 9.54 12.53 -12.50
N ALA A 139 9.11 11.35 -12.00
CA ALA A 139 9.01 11.04 -10.58
C ALA A 139 10.34 10.67 -9.90
N GLY A 140 11.46 10.71 -10.61
CA GLY A 140 12.77 10.31 -10.05
C GLY A 140 12.91 8.79 -9.86
N SER A 141 13.71 8.41 -8.87
CA SER A 141 14.01 7.02 -8.51
C SER A 141 13.85 6.80 -7.00
N TYR A 142 13.91 5.55 -6.53
CA TYR A 142 13.69 5.19 -5.13
C TYR A 142 14.38 6.10 -4.09
N SER A 143 15.64 6.48 -4.32
CA SER A 143 16.45 7.24 -3.37
C SER A 143 16.60 8.73 -3.72
N SER A 144 15.82 9.22 -4.68
CA SER A 144 15.79 10.66 -5.01
C SER A 144 15.16 11.46 -3.86
N HIS A 145 15.42 12.77 -3.85
CA HIS A 145 14.73 13.75 -3.01
C HIS A 145 13.69 14.52 -3.82
N PRO A 146 12.62 15.06 -3.21
CA PRO A 146 11.54 15.73 -3.93
C PRO A 146 12.01 16.84 -4.88
N HIS A 147 12.94 17.70 -4.43
CA HIS A 147 13.48 18.83 -5.19
C HIS A 147 14.31 18.42 -6.43
N GLU A 148 14.72 17.15 -6.53
CA GLU A 148 15.47 16.62 -7.68
C GLU A 148 14.53 16.11 -8.80
N THR A 149 13.22 16.11 -8.54
CA THR A 149 12.22 15.51 -9.44
C THR A 149 11.28 16.58 -9.99
N GLY A 150 10.85 16.44 -11.25
CA GLY A 150 9.82 17.34 -11.80
C GLY A 150 8.42 17.05 -11.23
N PHE A 151 8.19 15.82 -10.75
CA PHE A 151 6.88 15.45 -10.21
C PHE A 151 6.66 15.96 -8.78
N PHE A 152 7.64 15.79 -7.87
CA PHE A 152 7.46 16.01 -6.44
C PHE A 152 8.08 17.32 -5.90
N CYS A 153 8.79 18.09 -6.72
CA CYS A 153 9.32 19.39 -6.29
C CYS A 153 8.17 20.34 -5.93
N ASP A 154 8.51 21.45 -5.27
CA ASP A 154 7.54 22.51 -5.02
C ASP A 154 6.96 23.00 -6.36
N GLU A 155 5.63 23.16 -6.42
CA GLU A 155 4.88 23.46 -7.65
C GLU A 155 5.03 22.42 -8.79
N GLY A 156 5.49 21.21 -8.45
CA GLY A 156 5.66 20.10 -9.39
C GLY A 156 4.35 19.47 -9.87
N ASP A 157 4.48 18.53 -10.81
CA ASP A 157 3.33 17.94 -11.51
C ASP A 157 2.33 17.21 -10.59
N TYR A 158 2.73 16.81 -9.37
CA TYR A 158 1.87 16.16 -8.39
C TYR A 158 0.58 16.96 -8.08
N ASP A 159 0.66 18.30 -8.10
CA ASP A 159 -0.47 19.21 -7.86
C ASP A 159 -1.10 19.72 -9.18
N GLY A 160 -0.55 19.32 -10.33
CA GLY A 160 -1.12 19.57 -11.65
C GLY A 160 -2.32 18.67 -11.99
N TYR A 161 -3.02 18.95 -13.09
CA TYR A 161 -4.19 18.17 -13.50
C TYR A 161 -3.91 16.66 -13.65
N TYR A 162 -2.78 16.32 -14.27
CA TYR A 162 -2.35 14.94 -14.44
C TYR A 162 -1.94 14.30 -13.09
N GLY A 163 -1.16 14.99 -12.25
CA GLY A 163 -0.77 14.46 -10.94
C GLY A 163 -1.97 14.18 -10.04
N ARG A 164 -2.91 15.13 -9.92
CA ARG A 164 -4.16 14.93 -9.16
C ARG A 164 -4.99 13.77 -9.71
N PHE A 165 -5.02 13.59 -11.03
CA PHE A 165 -5.67 12.44 -11.67
C PHE A 165 -5.02 11.12 -11.24
N PHE A 166 -3.71 11.03 -11.42
CA PHE A 166 -2.92 9.82 -11.20
C PHE A 166 -2.92 9.43 -9.72
N LEU A 167 -2.67 10.39 -8.83
CA LEU A 167 -2.62 10.17 -7.38
C LEU A 167 -3.99 9.77 -6.83
N ASN A 168 -5.10 10.38 -7.30
CA ASN A 168 -6.44 9.91 -6.95
C ASN A 168 -6.67 8.46 -7.37
N TRP A 169 -6.31 8.10 -8.61
CA TRP A 169 -6.47 6.72 -9.09
C TRP A 169 -5.63 5.74 -8.25
N TYR A 170 -4.36 6.07 -8.01
CA TYR A 170 -3.42 5.22 -7.30
C TYR A 170 -3.83 5.00 -5.82
N SER A 171 -4.25 6.06 -5.12
CA SER A 171 -4.77 5.96 -3.76
C SER A 171 -6.15 5.30 -3.68
N GLN A 172 -6.99 5.50 -4.71
CA GLN A 172 -8.32 4.86 -4.72
C GLN A 172 -8.21 3.35 -4.92
N LEU A 173 -7.21 2.85 -5.67
CA LEU A 173 -6.94 1.42 -5.75
C LEU A 173 -6.60 0.81 -4.39
N LEU A 174 -5.78 1.51 -3.58
CA LEU A 174 -5.48 1.13 -2.19
C LEU A 174 -6.76 1.03 -1.35
N ILE A 175 -7.59 2.07 -1.39
CA ILE A 175 -8.84 2.11 -0.62
C ILE A 175 -9.80 0.99 -1.07
N ASN A 176 -9.93 0.77 -2.38
CA ASN A 176 -10.80 -0.27 -2.92
C ASN A 176 -10.33 -1.69 -2.55
N HIS A 177 -9.01 -1.91 -2.52
CA HIS A 177 -8.44 -3.17 -2.05
C HIS A 177 -8.81 -3.41 -0.57
N GLY A 178 -8.54 -2.43 0.28
CA GLY A 178 -8.90 -2.49 1.71
C GLY A 178 -10.40 -2.74 1.92
N ASP A 179 -11.25 -2.00 1.21
CA ASP A 179 -12.71 -2.14 1.30
C ASP A 179 -13.18 -3.56 0.94
N LEU A 180 -12.62 -4.12 -0.13
CA LEU A 180 -12.98 -5.45 -0.62
C LEU A 180 -12.53 -6.54 0.36
N VAL A 181 -11.27 -6.52 0.78
CA VAL A 181 -10.73 -7.57 1.66
C VAL A 181 -11.34 -7.50 3.06
N LEU A 182 -11.52 -6.31 3.62
CA LEU A 182 -12.15 -6.17 4.95
C LEU A 182 -13.63 -6.54 4.94
N SER A 183 -14.35 -6.30 3.84
CA SER A 183 -15.72 -6.79 3.71
C SER A 183 -15.80 -8.33 3.80
N LEU A 184 -14.85 -9.03 3.19
CA LEU A 184 -14.74 -10.49 3.23
C LEU A 184 -14.26 -10.98 4.60
N ALA A 185 -13.32 -10.27 5.23
CA ALA A 185 -12.87 -10.57 6.58
C ALA A 185 -14.01 -10.45 7.59
N LYS A 186 -14.84 -9.41 7.48
CA LYS A 186 -16.03 -9.22 8.32
C LYS A 186 -17.01 -10.38 8.20
N LEU A 187 -17.18 -10.92 7.00
CA LEU A 187 -18.01 -12.12 6.77
C LEU A 187 -17.36 -13.38 7.35
N ALA A 188 -16.05 -13.54 7.20
CA ALA A 188 -15.33 -14.71 7.69
C ALA A 188 -15.22 -14.76 9.21
N PHE A 189 -15.14 -13.60 9.87
CA PHE A 189 -14.94 -13.44 11.31
C PHE A 189 -16.13 -12.80 12.00
N GLU A 190 -17.35 -13.14 11.58
CA GLU A 190 -18.57 -12.61 12.19
C GLU A 190 -18.55 -12.82 13.72
N GLY A 191 -18.80 -11.74 14.46
CA GLY A 191 -18.74 -11.72 15.93
C GLY A 191 -17.37 -11.44 16.54
N SER A 192 -16.30 -11.35 15.73
CA SER A 192 -14.94 -11.03 16.20
C SER A 192 -14.47 -9.65 15.70
N CYS A 193 -13.57 -9.02 16.45
CA CYS A 193 -12.94 -7.76 16.01
C CYS A 193 -11.96 -8.02 14.87
N ILE A 194 -12.00 -7.19 13.84
CA ILE A 194 -10.99 -7.17 12.77
C ILE A 194 -10.18 -5.88 12.85
N ALA A 195 -8.92 -5.93 12.43
CA ALA A 195 -8.03 -4.78 12.37
C ALA A 195 -7.28 -4.72 11.04
N ALA A 196 -6.83 -3.52 10.68
CA ALA A 196 -5.95 -3.29 9.55
C ALA A 196 -4.74 -2.48 10.01
N LYS A 197 -3.59 -2.78 9.43
CA LYS A 197 -2.33 -2.12 9.77
C LYS A 197 -1.99 -1.01 8.76
N LEU A 198 -1.61 0.17 9.26
CA LEU A 198 -1.02 1.25 8.46
C LEU A 198 0.45 1.50 8.85
N PRO A 199 1.31 1.79 7.86
CA PRO A 199 2.70 2.18 8.08
C PRO A 199 2.79 3.63 8.60
N GLY A 200 3.86 3.93 9.34
CA GLY A 200 4.20 5.29 9.76
C GLY A 200 5.18 5.97 8.80
N ILE A 201 4.72 6.44 7.64
CA ILE A 201 5.60 7.06 6.63
C ILE A 201 5.85 8.53 6.98
N HIS A 202 6.81 8.75 7.87
CA HIS A 202 7.03 10.05 8.49
C HIS A 202 8.11 10.91 7.81
N TRP A 203 8.96 10.33 6.96
CA TRP A 203 9.99 11.08 6.24
C TRP A 203 9.39 11.87 5.07
N LEU A 204 10.01 13.01 4.76
CA LEU A 204 9.52 13.97 3.76
C LEU A 204 8.13 14.57 4.06
N TYR A 205 7.56 14.30 5.23
CA TYR A 205 6.26 14.84 5.66
C TYR A 205 6.27 16.37 5.79
N LYS A 206 7.44 17.00 5.99
CA LYS A 206 7.56 18.47 6.02
C LYS A 206 7.68 19.11 4.64
N THR A 207 7.70 18.34 3.56
CA THR A 207 7.70 18.86 2.17
C THR A 207 6.27 19.11 1.70
N SER A 208 6.05 19.96 0.70
CA SER A 208 4.68 20.21 0.20
C SER A 208 4.06 18.99 -0.49
N SER A 209 4.87 18.14 -1.12
CA SER A 209 4.40 16.96 -1.85
C SER A 209 4.15 15.75 -0.97
N HIS A 210 4.80 15.64 0.20
CA HIS A 210 4.75 14.42 1.01
C HIS A 210 5.11 13.16 0.20
N ALA A 211 6.14 13.28 -0.66
CA ALA A 211 6.43 12.32 -1.73
C ALA A 211 6.47 10.83 -1.29
N ALA A 212 7.00 10.54 -0.11
CA ALA A 212 7.04 9.17 0.42
C ALA A 212 5.64 8.60 0.72
N GLU A 213 4.72 9.43 1.23
CA GLU A 213 3.32 9.06 1.45
C GLU A 213 2.64 8.82 0.09
N LEU A 214 2.88 9.70 -0.89
CA LEU A 214 2.30 9.58 -2.24
C LEU A 214 2.70 8.27 -2.93
N THR A 215 3.99 7.91 -2.93
CA THR A 215 4.46 6.68 -3.60
C THR A 215 3.96 5.42 -2.88
N ALA A 216 3.74 5.50 -1.57
CA ALA A 216 3.17 4.41 -0.77
C ALA A 216 1.64 4.26 -0.91
N GLY A 217 0.97 5.23 -1.55
CA GLY A 217 -0.47 5.20 -1.85
C GLY A 217 -1.31 6.13 -0.99
N PHE A 218 -0.73 6.84 -0.03
CA PHE A 218 -1.41 7.85 0.79
C PHE A 218 -1.37 9.19 0.06
N TYR A 219 -2.47 9.56 -0.58
CA TYR A 219 -2.55 10.83 -1.29
C TYR A 219 -2.75 11.99 -0.30
N ASN A 220 -1.70 12.32 0.45
CA ASN A 220 -1.67 13.23 1.59
C ASN A 220 -0.71 14.42 1.39
N PRO A 221 -0.76 15.18 0.28
CA PRO A 221 0.04 16.40 0.18
C PRO A 221 -0.40 17.43 1.22
N CYS A 222 0.39 18.48 1.45
CA CYS A 222 0.15 19.43 2.55
C CYS A 222 -1.21 20.16 2.52
N ASN A 223 -1.90 20.14 1.37
CA ASN A 223 -3.21 20.77 1.14
C ASN A 223 -4.39 19.78 1.14
N ARG A 224 -4.19 18.49 1.47
CA ARG A 224 -5.23 17.45 1.44
C ARG A 224 -4.97 16.39 2.50
N ASP A 225 -6.01 16.04 3.25
CA ASP A 225 -5.95 14.88 4.14
C ASP A 225 -6.17 13.57 3.36
N GLY A 226 -5.11 12.76 3.26
CA GLY A 226 -5.13 11.46 2.59
C GLY A 226 -5.64 10.30 3.45
N TYR A 227 -5.74 10.48 4.77
CA TYR A 227 -6.11 9.43 5.74
C TYR A 227 -7.60 9.37 6.01
N ILE A 228 -8.34 10.48 5.86
CA ILE A 228 -9.80 10.52 6.08
C ILE A 228 -10.55 9.43 5.28
N ALA A 229 -10.19 9.23 4.01
CA ALA A 229 -10.86 8.23 3.18
C ALA A 229 -10.56 6.79 3.62
N ILE A 230 -9.36 6.55 4.17
CA ILE A 230 -8.97 5.26 4.75
C ILE A 230 -9.71 5.04 6.06
N ALA A 231 -9.75 6.03 6.94
CA ALA A 231 -10.49 5.97 8.20
C ALA A 231 -11.99 5.70 7.96
N ALA A 232 -12.60 6.36 6.97
CA ALA A 232 -13.99 6.10 6.57
C ALA A 232 -14.19 4.66 6.06
N MET A 233 -13.25 4.14 5.28
CA MET A 233 -13.28 2.76 4.80
C MET A 233 -13.15 1.75 5.96
N LEU A 234 -12.24 1.97 6.91
CA LEU A 234 -12.10 1.13 8.10
C LEU A 234 -13.36 1.17 8.97
N HIS A 235 -13.89 2.38 9.20
CA HIS A 235 -15.12 2.59 9.97
C HIS A 235 -16.32 1.85 9.37
N LYS A 236 -16.49 1.89 8.03
CA LYS A 236 -17.53 1.16 7.31
C LYS A 236 -17.55 -0.34 7.66
N HIS A 237 -16.38 -0.93 7.89
CA HIS A 237 -16.25 -2.36 8.22
C HIS A 237 -16.17 -2.63 9.72
N GLY A 238 -16.12 -1.60 10.57
CA GLY A 238 -15.87 -1.75 12.01
C GLY A 238 -14.45 -2.25 12.30
N ALA A 239 -13.50 -2.00 11.39
CA ALA A 239 -12.12 -2.43 11.53
C ALA A 239 -11.34 -1.45 12.42
N ALA A 240 -10.61 -1.99 13.41
CA ALA A 240 -9.67 -1.21 14.19
C ALA A 240 -8.44 -0.83 13.35
N LEU A 241 -7.87 0.34 13.64
CA LEU A 241 -6.62 0.77 13.01
C LEU A 241 -5.44 0.45 13.92
N ASN A 242 -4.54 -0.43 13.45
CA ASN A 242 -3.22 -0.60 14.05
C ASN A 242 -2.21 0.30 13.31
N PHE A 243 -1.82 1.40 13.95
CA PHE A 243 -0.83 2.31 13.38
C PHE A 243 0.57 1.94 13.88
N ALA A 244 1.43 1.48 12.97
CA ALA A 244 2.78 1.02 13.31
C ALA A 244 3.62 2.17 13.89
N ARG A 245 3.84 2.11 15.21
CA ARG A 245 4.69 3.07 15.95
C ARG A 245 6.17 2.69 15.98
N ALA A 246 6.50 1.48 15.52
CA ALA A 246 7.74 0.78 15.84
C ALA A 246 9.03 1.44 15.30
N GLU A 247 8.95 2.26 14.24
CA GLU A 247 10.15 2.87 13.65
C GLU A 247 10.59 4.17 14.34
N LEU A 248 9.78 4.72 15.23
CA LEU A 248 10.14 5.90 16.03
C LEU A 248 11.27 5.64 17.04
N GLN A 249 11.55 4.37 17.37
CA GLN A 249 12.63 4.00 18.29
C GLN A 249 14.01 3.92 17.62
N PHE A 250 14.10 3.91 16.29
CA PHE A 250 15.39 3.85 15.57
C PHE A 250 15.94 5.23 15.18
N LEU A 251 15.15 6.30 15.35
CA LEU A 251 15.53 7.67 15.03
C LEU A 251 15.78 8.46 16.32
N GLU A 252 16.77 8.02 17.10
CA GLU A 252 17.14 8.68 18.36
C GLU A 252 17.94 9.98 18.14
N GLN A 253 18.40 10.29 16.92
CA GLN A 253 19.13 11.53 16.63
C GLN A 253 18.24 12.54 15.90
N ARG A 254 18.12 13.75 16.49
CA ARG A 254 17.34 14.85 15.90
C ARG A 254 17.87 15.31 14.54
N GLU A 255 19.15 15.09 14.27
CA GLU A 255 19.82 15.43 13.02
C GLU A 255 19.27 14.59 11.85
N ASP A 256 19.14 13.27 12.02
CA ASP A 256 18.56 12.35 11.02
C ASP A 256 17.12 12.73 10.65
N LEU A 257 16.31 13.13 11.65
CA LEU A 257 14.93 13.59 11.43
C LEU A 257 14.86 14.92 10.67
N GLN A 258 15.84 15.80 10.86
CA GLN A 258 15.89 17.09 10.19
C GLN A 258 16.30 16.93 8.73
N GLU A 259 17.34 16.13 8.44
CA GLU A 259 17.76 15.81 7.08
C GLU A 259 16.67 15.07 6.31
N ALA A 260 15.95 14.16 6.97
CA ALA A 260 14.83 13.45 6.38
C ALA A 260 13.55 14.27 6.22
N LEU A 261 13.53 15.55 6.66
CA LEU A 261 12.35 16.39 6.70
C LEU A 261 11.15 15.67 7.35
N ALA A 262 11.45 14.91 8.41
CA ALA A 262 10.50 14.01 9.02
C ALA A 262 9.60 14.71 10.05
N ASN A 263 8.35 14.22 10.19
CA ASN A 263 7.43 14.67 11.25
C ASN A 263 6.54 13.53 11.78
N PRO A 264 7.12 12.57 12.52
CA PRO A 264 6.35 11.43 13.02
C PRO A 264 5.27 11.82 14.03
N GLN A 265 5.47 12.88 14.81
CA GLN A 265 4.44 13.38 15.73
C GLN A 265 3.25 13.97 14.96
N GLY A 266 3.51 14.81 13.96
CA GLY A 266 2.45 15.37 13.11
C GLY A 266 1.64 14.29 12.39
N LEU A 267 2.32 13.26 11.86
CA LEU A 267 1.66 12.12 11.24
C LEU A 267 0.75 11.37 12.22
N VAL A 268 1.23 11.07 13.44
CA VAL A 268 0.40 10.41 14.47
C VAL A 268 -0.82 11.26 14.85
N TRP A 269 -0.67 12.58 14.91
CA TRP A 269 -1.79 13.49 15.19
C TRP A 269 -2.81 13.54 14.06
N GLN A 270 -2.38 13.43 12.80
CA GLN A 270 -3.31 13.42 11.66
C GLN A 270 -4.09 12.11 11.57
N VAL A 271 -3.44 10.98 11.85
CA VAL A 271 -4.03 9.64 11.67
C VAL A 271 -5.00 9.25 12.79
N ARG A 272 -4.89 9.88 13.98
CA ARG A 272 -5.74 9.61 15.15
C ARG A 272 -6.99 10.47 15.18
#